data_AF-A0A5J4R8R8-F1
#
_entry.id   AF-A0A5J4R8R8-F1
#
_cell.length_a   1.000
_cell.length_b   1.000
_cell.length_c   1.000
_cell.angle_alpha   90.00
_cell.angle_beta   90.00
_cell.angle_gamma   90.00
#
_symmetry.space_group_name_H-M   'P 1'
#
loop_
_entity.id
_entity.type
_entity.pdbx_description
1 polymer ?
#
loop_
_entity_poly.entity_id
_entity_poly.type
_entity_poly.pdbx_seq_one_letter_code
_entity_poly.pdbx_strand_id
1 'polypeptide(L)'
;MEYTPDFNKDKLSENIKDQPWYPYEWKNDPTIQCMLVMIDAIHDKFSNQENLWQSLVLNGNVSFYFLPLSEMGLTDDLYIKMNSRGKPLTPFEHFKAEFEKIIQQHSEELSKEINHKFDIEWTDMLFPFRGANNIIDDEFMRYFHFVSDIICYQSGIESEQDEFKLAEHLYGKTNEMALKNIEYLKNSFDCWCKIDKGIVNFFNNIFSQSTYESGKVKLYQNDLNIFKECCDNYGDLIGDRNRKFPLNKILLLFAINTYLLNKDKVLENDFIRRIRIIRNLIWNSQFEIREDRMQRLLSEVNIIIIEGDIPISEKGELGFNDNQKEEERNKIEYLKTNQQMEDELFRLEDHSLLKGCVVIVGLENSVNFTKFKLLFDNCNKDLINRILLSLGDYSQQDSWRVQIGVDSRSQEKVWSDLFHPTKQRQRFGFTSQFQRLLILIIN
;
A
#
# COMPACT_ATOMS: atom_id res chain seq x y z
N MET A 1 -18.30 -52.32 33.24
CA MET A 1 -17.14 -51.52 33.72
C MET A 1 -17.01 -50.35 32.78
N GLU A 2 -16.81 -49.15 33.31
CA GLU A 2 -16.39 -48.02 32.48
C GLU A 2 -14.99 -48.32 31.94
N TYR A 3 -14.79 -48.12 30.64
CA TYR A 3 -13.49 -48.29 30.02
C TYR A 3 -12.55 -47.16 30.48
N THR A 4 -11.33 -47.52 30.87
CA THR A 4 -10.26 -46.55 31.15
C THR A 4 -9.08 -46.87 30.24
N PRO A 5 -8.65 -45.93 29.37
CA PRO A 5 -7.50 -46.13 28.50
C PRO A 5 -6.22 -46.37 29.30
N ASP A 6 -5.33 -47.20 28.76
CA ASP A 6 -3.97 -47.33 29.30
C ASP A 6 -3.11 -46.15 28.85
N PHE A 7 -2.96 -45.14 29.72
CA PHE A 7 -2.16 -43.95 29.47
C PHE A 7 -0.64 -44.20 29.39
N ASN A 8 -0.16 -45.43 29.65
CA ASN A 8 1.26 -45.76 29.46
C ASN A 8 1.58 -46.18 28.01
N LYS A 9 0.58 -46.29 27.14
CA LYS A 9 0.76 -46.59 25.72
C LYS A 9 1.18 -45.34 24.94
N ASP A 10 2.01 -45.52 23.92
CA ASP A 10 2.40 -44.43 23.02
C ASP A 10 1.19 -43.87 22.22
N LYS A 11 0.23 -44.73 21.87
CA LYS A 11 -0.99 -44.35 21.16
C LYS A 11 -2.23 -44.92 21.84
N LEU A 12 -3.10 -44.02 22.31
CA LEU A 12 -4.38 -44.40 22.88
C LEU A 12 -5.34 -44.92 21.82
N SER A 13 -5.22 -44.46 20.57
CA SER A 13 -6.08 -44.88 19.48
C SER A 13 -5.99 -46.39 19.19
N GLU A 14 -4.81 -46.99 19.33
CA GLU A 14 -4.63 -48.44 19.17
C GLU A 14 -5.35 -49.20 20.28
N ASN A 15 -5.26 -48.71 21.52
CA ASN A 15 -5.93 -49.32 22.67
C ASN A 15 -7.46 -49.21 22.56
N ILE A 16 -7.97 -48.09 22.03
CA ILE A 16 -9.40 -47.86 21.78
C ILE A 16 -9.92 -48.78 20.67
N LYS A 17 -9.18 -48.93 19.57
CA LYS A 17 -9.57 -49.80 18.44
C LYS A 17 -9.60 -51.28 18.80
N ASP A 18 -8.82 -51.69 19.81
CA ASP A 18 -8.74 -53.07 20.30
C ASP A 18 -9.83 -53.41 21.34
N GLN A 19 -10.78 -52.51 21.59
CA GLN A 19 -11.86 -52.78 22.54
C GLN A 19 -13.02 -53.54 21.89
N PRO A 20 -13.65 -54.49 22.61
CA PRO A 20 -14.76 -55.28 22.08
C PRO A 20 -16.02 -54.46 21.76
N TRP A 21 -16.13 -53.26 22.33
CA TRP A 21 -17.21 -52.33 22.04
C TRP A 21 -16.93 -51.42 20.84
N TYR A 22 -15.73 -51.43 20.26
CA TYR A 22 -15.36 -50.63 19.09
C TYR A 22 -15.91 -51.29 17.82
N PRO A 23 -16.98 -50.74 17.20
CA PRO A 23 -17.59 -51.35 16.01
C PRO A 23 -16.63 -51.29 14.82
N TYR A 24 -16.61 -52.35 14.00
CA TYR A 24 -15.73 -52.42 12.84
C TYR A 24 -15.98 -51.29 11.83
N GLU A 25 -17.22 -50.85 11.68
CA GLU A 25 -17.65 -49.79 10.77
C GLU A 25 -16.97 -48.45 11.07
N TRP A 26 -16.65 -48.17 12.33
CA TRP A 26 -15.97 -46.94 12.77
C TRP A 26 -14.55 -46.82 12.20
N LYS A 27 -13.97 -47.91 11.71
CA LYS A 27 -12.67 -47.87 11.02
C LYS A 27 -12.71 -47.06 9.73
N ASN A 28 -13.88 -46.91 9.11
CA ASN A 28 -14.05 -46.21 7.84
C ASN A 28 -14.73 -44.84 8.00
N ASP A 29 -15.06 -44.43 9.22
CA ASP A 29 -15.66 -43.12 9.49
C ASP A 29 -14.55 -42.04 9.58
N PRO A 30 -14.54 -41.03 8.68
CA PRO A 30 -13.51 -39.99 8.69
C PRO A 30 -13.49 -39.15 9.98
N THR A 31 -14.65 -38.95 10.60
CA THR A 31 -14.77 -38.17 11.85
C THR A 31 -14.10 -38.92 12.99
N ILE A 32 -14.38 -40.22 13.12
CA ILE A 32 -13.77 -41.06 14.16
C ILE A 32 -12.27 -41.18 13.94
N GLN A 33 -11.81 -41.33 12.69
CA GLN A 33 -10.39 -41.33 12.37
C GLN A 33 -9.70 -40.03 12.81
N CYS A 34 -10.27 -38.86 12.48
CA CYS A 34 -9.74 -37.56 12.88
C CYS A 34 -9.73 -37.39 14.41
N MET A 35 -10.79 -37.82 15.11
CA MET A 35 -10.84 -37.79 16.57
C MET A 35 -9.73 -38.63 17.20
N LEU A 36 -9.49 -39.84 16.68
CA LEU A 36 -8.43 -40.72 17.19
C LEU A 36 -7.02 -40.15 16.97
N VAL A 37 -6.79 -39.48 15.83
CA VAL A 37 -5.54 -38.73 15.59
C VAL A 37 -5.36 -37.62 16.62
N MET A 38 -6.43 -36.88 16.92
CA MET A 38 -6.36 -35.79 17.90
C MET A 38 -6.14 -36.31 19.32
N ILE A 39 -6.77 -37.42 19.70
CA ILE A 39 -6.55 -38.08 21.00
C ILE A 39 -5.09 -38.48 21.15
N ASP A 40 -4.49 -39.08 20.12
CA ASP A 40 -3.05 -39.44 20.16
C ASP A 40 -2.17 -38.18 20.28
N ALA A 41 -2.49 -37.11 19.55
CA ALA A 41 -1.73 -35.84 19.64
C ALA A 41 -1.85 -35.16 21.01
N ILE A 42 -3.03 -35.21 21.63
CA ILE A 42 -3.25 -34.71 23.00
C ILE A 42 -2.45 -35.57 23.98
N HIS A 43 -2.51 -36.90 23.85
CA HIS A 43 -1.76 -37.81 24.71
C HIS A 43 -0.25 -37.56 24.61
N ASP A 44 0.30 -37.49 23.41
CA ASP A 44 1.72 -37.19 23.17
C ASP A 44 2.13 -35.85 23.81
N LYS A 45 1.30 -34.82 23.67
CA LYS A 45 1.61 -33.48 24.19
C LYS A 45 1.51 -33.35 25.70
N PHE A 46 0.63 -34.11 26.34
CA PHE A 46 0.26 -33.92 27.75
C PHE A 46 0.50 -35.13 28.66
N SER A 47 0.99 -36.26 28.14
CA SER A 47 1.27 -37.49 28.91
C SER A 47 2.14 -37.26 30.15
N ASN A 48 3.07 -36.30 30.09
CA ASN A 48 3.97 -35.96 31.19
C ASN A 48 3.40 -34.91 32.18
N GLN A 49 2.15 -34.46 32.00
CA GLN A 49 1.52 -33.44 32.84
C GLN A 49 0.55 -34.07 33.84
N GLU A 50 0.91 -34.04 35.12
CA GLU A 50 0.04 -34.51 36.20
C GLU A 50 -1.06 -33.48 36.53
N ASN A 51 -2.23 -33.97 36.99
CA ASN A 51 -3.35 -33.13 37.44
C ASN A 51 -3.88 -32.13 36.39
N LEU A 52 -3.69 -32.40 35.09
CA LEU A 52 -4.12 -31.53 34.00
C LEU A 52 -5.62 -31.22 34.07
N TRP A 53 -6.45 -32.22 34.37
CA TRP A 53 -7.90 -32.05 34.51
C TRP A 53 -8.27 -31.09 35.64
N GLN A 54 -7.68 -31.25 36.84
CA GLN A 54 -7.88 -30.27 37.92
C GLN A 54 -7.39 -28.88 37.51
N SER A 55 -6.25 -28.78 36.83
CA SER A 55 -5.74 -27.49 36.36
C SER A 55 -6.68 -26.81 35.36
N LEU A 56 -7.28 -27.56 34.44
CA LEU A 56 -8.23 -27.04 33.46
C LEU A 56 -9.53 -26.57 34.10
N VAL A 57 -10.09 -27.37 35.02
CA VAL A 57 -11.42 -27.14 35.60
C VAL A 57 -11.39 -26.14 36.77
N LEU A 58 -10.39 -26.21 37.65
CA LEU A 58 -10.35 -25.40 38.87
C LEU A 58 -9.72 -24.02 38.67
N ASN A 59 -8.73 -23.90 37.79
CA ASN A 59 -8.02 -22.63 37.59
C ASN A 59 -8.67 -21.73 36.53
N GLY A 60 -9.78 -22.16 35.93
CA GLY A 60 -10.46 -21.40 34.88
C GLY A 60 -9.61 -21.22 33.60
N ASN A 61 -8.61 -22.08 33.40
CA ASN A 61 -7.68 -22.00 32.26
C ASN A 61 -8.40 -22.18 30.91
N VAL A 62 -9.55 -22.84 30.90
CA VAL A 62 -10.44 -22.96 29.74
C VAL A 62 -11.86 -22.66 30.20
N SER A 63 -12.52 -21.72 29.49
CA SER A 63 -13.92 -21.36 29.74
C SER A 63 -14.74 -21.67 28.49
N PHE A 64 -15.87 -22.35 28.66
CA PHE A 64 -16.81 -22.62 27.59
C PHE A 64 -18.00 -21.67 27.73
N TYR A 65 -18.25 -20.90 26.67
CA TYR A 65 -19.42 -20.05 26.57
C TYR A 65 -20.49 -20.82 25.80
N PHE A 66 -21.57 -21.16 26.50
CA PHE A 66 -22.74 -21.77 25.86
C PHE A 66 -23.66 -20.66 25.36
N LEU A 67 -23.96 -20.68 24.07
CA LEU A 67 -24.93 -19.78 23.45
C LEU A 67 -26.18 -20.59 23.07
N PRO A 68 -27.29 -20.49 23.83
CA PRO A 68 -28.53 -21.20 23.52
C PRO A 68 -29.19 -20.62 22.26
N LEU A 69 -29.22 -21.39 21.16
CA LEU A 69 -29.78 -20.96 19.88
C LEU A 69 -31.28 -20.61 19.98
N SER A 70 -32.02 -21.32 20.84
CA SER A 70 -33.46 -21.08 21.07
C SER A 70 -33.76 -19.70 21.67
N GLU A 71 -32.83 -19.11 22.42
CA GLU A 71 -33.02 -17.82 23.08
C GLU A 71 -32.72 -16.62 22.17
N MET A 72 -32.12 -16.85 20.99
CA MET A 72 -31.89 -15.82 19.99
C MET A 72 -33.05 -15.68 18.98
N GLY A 73 -34.09 -16.53 19.08
CA GLY A 73 -35.24 -16.51 18.16
C GLY A 73 -34.92 -17.03 16.76
N LEU A 74 -33.90 -17.87 16.62
CA LEU A 74 -33.34 -18.28 15.33
C LEU A 74 -33.65 -19.76 15.05
N THR A 75 -34.07 -20.05 13.83
CA THR A 75 -34.40 -21.39 13.32
C THR A 75 -33.14 -22.18 12.93
N ASP A 76 -33.26 -23.50 12.75
CA ASP A 76 -32.18 -24.41 12.32
C ASP A 76 -31.48 -23.95 11.02
N ASP A 77 -32.14 -23.15 10.18
CA ASP A 77 -31.58 -22.53 8.97
C ASP A 77 -30.36 -21.62 9.24
N LEU A 78 -30.15 -21.19 10.49
CA LEU A 78 -29.03 -20.34 10.87
C LEU A 78 -27.69 -21.09 10.88
N TYR A 79 -27.66 -22.39 11.19
CA TYR A 79 -26.40 -23.15 11.23
C TYR A 79 -25.69 -23.16 9.87
N ILE A 80 -26.46 -23.12 8.77
CA ILE A 80 -25.95 -23.01 7.38
C ILE A 80 -25.45 -21.59 7.07
N LYS A 81 -25.84 -20.59 7.87
CA LYS A 81 -25.54 -19.15 7.68
C LYS A 81 -24.59 -18.61 8.74
N MET A 82 -23.90 -19.48 9.47
CA MET A 82 -22.89 -19.11 10.45
C MET A 82 -21.49 -19.42 9.95
N ASN A 83 -20.54 -18.59 10.34
CA ASN A 83 -19.12 -18.86 10.14
C ASN A 83 -18.57 -19.80 11.22
N SER A 84 -17.31 -20.22 11.03
CA SER A 84 -16.58 -21.12 11.93
C SER A 84 -16.49 -20.64 13.39
N ARG A 85 -16.81 -19.36 13.66
CA ARG A 85 -16.83 -18.75 14.99
C ARG A 85 -18.22 -18.75 15.63
N GLY A 86 -19.23 -19.30 14.97
CA GLY A 86 -20.62 -19.29 15.44
C GLY A 86 -21.24 -17.89 15.40
N LYS A 87 -20.82 -17.03 14.46
CA LYS A 87 -21.46 -15.73 14.17
C LYS A 87 -22.12 -15.77 12.80
N PRO A 88 -23.13 -14.93 12.52
CA PRO A 88 -23.66 -14.78 11.17
C PRO A 88 -22.55 -14.48 10.15
N LEU A 89 -22.73 -14.94 8.91
CA LEU A 89 -21.80 -14.65 7.83
C LEU A 89 -21.61 -13.14 7.66
N THR A 90 -20.35 -12.72 7.54
CA THR A 90 -19.98 -11.32 7.25
C THR A 90 -20.24 -11.00 5.76
N PRO A 91 -20.41 -9.72 5.38
CA PRO A 91 -20.43 -9.34 3.96
C PRO A 91 -19.22 -9.88 3.20
N PHE A 92 -18.04 -9.86 3.82
CA PHE A 92 -16.83 -10.45 3.28
C PHE A 92 -16.95 -11.97 3.04
N GLU A 93 -17.52 -12.73 3.98
CA GLU A 93 -17.72 -14.17 3.81
C GLU A 93 -18.72 -14.46 2.68
N HIS A 94 -19.73 -13.61 2.49
CA HIS A 94 -20.63 -13.67 1.32
C HIS A 94 -19.91 -13.34 0.01
N PHE A 95 -19.09 -12.28 0.01
CA PHE A 95 -18.25 -11.89 -1.13
C PHE A 95 -17.31 -13.03 -1.54
N LYS A 96 -16.60 -13.62 -0.57
CA LYS A 96 -15.68 -14.73 -0.81
C LYS A 96 -16.39 -15.92 -1.47
N ALA A 97 -17.56 -16.29 -0.96
CA ALA A 97 -18.34 -17.41 -1.51
C ALA A 97 -18.82 -17.14 -2.95
N GLU A 98 -19.16 -15.89 -3.28
CA GLU A 98 -19.54 -15.54 -4.66
C GLU A 98 -18.31 -15.45 -5.56
N PHE A 99 -17.21 -14.86 -5.08
CA PHE A 99 -15.94 -14.78 -5.79
C PHE A 99 -15.40 -16.18 -6.14
N GLU A 100 -15.48 -17.14 -5.21
CA GLU A 100 -15.15 -18.54 -5.46
C GLU A 100 -15.89 -19.10 -6.68
N LYS A 101 -17.20 -18.86 -6.78
CA LYS A 101 -18.01 -19.30 -7.93
C LYS A 101 -17.57 -18.62 -9.22
N ILE A 102 -17.30 -17.30 -9.18
CA ILE A 102 -16.81 -16.54 -10.34
C ILE A 102 -15.53 -17.17 -10.88
N ILE A 103 -14.55 -17.46 -10.01
CA ILE A 103 -13.30 -18.11 -10.42
C ILE A 103 -13.54 -19.55 -10.92
N GLN A 104 -14.44 -20.30 -10.28
CA GLN A 104 -14.75 -21.67 -10.66
C GLN A 104 -15.33 -21.80 -12.07
N GLN A 105 -16.00 -20.75 -12.59
CA GLN A 105 -16.48 -20.71 -13.99
C GLN A 105 -15.34 -20.85 -15.01
N HIS A 106 -14.12 -20.49 -14.62
CA HIS A 106 -12.90 -20.57 -15.44
C HIS A 106 -12.13 -21.86 -15.20
N SER A 107 -11.87 -22.22 -13.93
CA SER A 107 -11.16 -23.44 -13.55
C SER A 107 -11.39 -23.80 -12.08
N GLU A 108 -11.71 -25.07 -11.82
CA GLU A 108 -11.86 -25.60 -10.45
C GLU A 108 -10.52 -25.62 -9.70
N GLU A 109 -9.41 -25.93 -10.39
CA GLU A 109 -8.08 -25.94 -9.79
C GLU A 109 -7.64 -24.53 -9.37
N LEU A 110 -7.90 -23.53 -10.22
CA LEU A 110 -7.59 -22.13 -9.92
C LEU A 110 -8.44 -21.61 -8.75
N SER A 111 -9.71 -21.98 -8.70
CA SER A 111 -10.61 -21.64 -7.59
C SER A 111 -10.09 -22.22 -6.26
N LYS A 112 -9.68 -23.50 -6.24
CA LYS A 112 -9.06 -24.13 -5.06
C LYS A 112 -7.76 -23.44 -4.63
N GLU A 113 -6.91 -23.05 -5.58
CA GLU A 113 -5.67 -22.30 -5.30
C GLU A 113 -5.98 -20.95 -4.64
N ILE A 114 -6.88 -20.16 -5.22
CA ILE A 114 -7.23 -18.83 -4.72
C ILE A 114 -7.93 -18.92 -3.35
N ASN A 115 -8.81 -19.90 -3.14
CA ASN A 115 -9.46 -20.11 -1.85
C ASN A 115 -8.44 -20.45 -0.75
N HIS A 116 -7.46 -21.30 -1.05
CA HIS A 116 -6.39 -21.60 -0.12
C HIS A 116 -5.59 -20.35 0.24
N LYS A 117 -5.29 -19.49 -0.74
CA LYS A 117 -4.61 -18.22 -0.53
C LYS A 117 -5.41 -17.25 0.33
N PHE A 118 -6.70 -17.12 0.08
CA PHE A 118 -7.63 -16.34 0.91
C PHE A 118 -7.55 -16.77 2.38
N ASP A 119 -7.68 -18.08 2.63
CA ASP A 119 -7.82 -18.61 3.99
C ASP A 119 -6.52 -18.63 4.79
N ILE A 120 -5.38 -18.72 4.13
CA ILE A 120 -4.09 -18.90 4.80
C ILE A 120 -3.17 -17.72 4.47
N GLU A 121 -2.60 -17.70 3.27
CA GLU A 121 -1.49 -16.79 2.94
C GLU A 121 -1.87 -15.31 3.07
N TRP A 122 -3.00 -14.91 2.48
CA TRP A 122 -3.46 -13.53 2.48
C TRP A 122 -4.02 -13.11 3.85
N THR A 123 -4.67 -14.04 4.55
CA THR A 123 -5.11 -13.83 5.93
C THR A 123 -3.91 -13.58 6.84
N ASP A 124 -2.90 -14.45 6.82
CA ASP A 124 -1.68 -14.30 7.62
C ASP A 124 -0.92 -13.00 7.30
N MET A 125 -0.87 -12.62 6.02
CA MET A 125 -0.23 -11.37 5.57
C MET A 125 -0.97 -10.12 6.07
N LEU A 126 -2.30 -10.12 6.07
CA LEU A 126 -3.12 -8.98 6.49
C LEU A 126 -3.34 -8.93 8.01
N PHE A 127 -3.25 -10.05 8.72
CA PHE A 127 -3.55 -10.15 10.14
C PHE A 127 -2.80 -9.14 11.02
N PRO A 128 -1.52 -8.79 10.78
CA PRO A 128 -0.83 -7.73 11.53
C PRO A 128 -1.45 -6.34 11.39
N PHE A 129 -2.23 -6.10 10.34
CA PHE A 129 -2.88 -4.83 10.03
C PHE A 129 -4.37 -4.80 10.37
N ARG A 130 -4.93 -5.89 10.90
CA ARG A 130 -6.34 -6.02 11.27
C ARG A 130 -6.80 -4.88 12.19
N GLY A 131 -8.05 -4.45 11.99
CA GLY A 131 -8.70 -3.44 12.79
C GLY A 131 -9.05 -3.89 14.21
N ALA A 132 -9.75 -3.01 14.94
CA ALA A 132 -10.13 -3.23 16.33
C ALA A 132 -11.09 -4.42 16.54
N ASN A 133 -11.78 -4.85 15.48
CA ASN A 133 -12.65 -6.03 15.44
C ASN A 133 -11.87 -7.36 15.39
N ASN A 134 -10.54 -7.32 15.28
CA ASN A 134 -9.63 -8.48 15.19
C ASN A 134 -9.93 -9.43 14.02
N ILE A 135 -10.45 -8.90 12.92
CA ILE A 135 -10.68 -9.63 11.66
C ILE A 135 -10.07 -8.81 10.51
N ILE A 136 -9.85 -9.44 9.36
CA ILE A 136 -9.17 -8.83 8.21
C ILE A 136 -10.14 -8.40 7.08
N ASP A 137 -11.44 -8.58 7.30
CA ASP A 137 -12.48 -8.42 6.29
C ASP A 137 -12.39 -7.05 5.59
N ASP A 138 -12.27 -5.97 6.36
CA ASP A 138 -12.19 -4.60 5.84
C ASP A 138 -10.86 -4.36 5.10
N GLU A 139 -9.74 -4.78 5.68
CA GLU A 139 -8.41 -4.62 5.11
C GLU A 139 -8.27 -5.36 3.77
N PHE A 140 -8.85 -6.56 3.70
CA PHE A 140 -8.92 -7.35 2.48
C PHE A 140 -9.70 -6.62 1.41
N MET A 141 -10.95 -6.23 1.72
CA MET A 141 -11.84 -5.63 0.73
C MET A 141 -11.29 -4.30 0.22
N ARG A 142 -10.67 -3.50 1.08
CA ARG A 142 -10.01 -2.25 0.68
C ARG A 142 -8.86 -2.48 -0.28
N TYR A 143 -8.01 -3.47 -0.03
CA TYR A 143 -6.91 -3.78 -0.94
C TYR A 143 -7.41 -4.45 -2.23
N PHE A 144 -8.44 -5.30 -2.17
CA PHE A 144 -9.13 -5.85 -3.34
C PHE A 144 -9.69 -4.74 -4.24
N HIS A 145 -10.35 -3.73 -3.67
CA HIS A 145 -10.87 -2.58 -4.41
C HIS A 145 -9.73 -1.76 -5.03
N PHE A 146 -8.64 -1.53 -4.29
CA PHE A 146 -7.47 -0.87 -4.86
C PHE A 146 -6.96 -1.59 -6.11
N VAL A 147 -6.75 -2.91 -6.04
CA VAL A 147 -6.25 -3.67 -7.18
C VAL A 147 -7.26 -3.67 -8.34
N SER A 148 -8.54 -3.83 -8.04
CA SER A 148 -9.61 -3.82 -9.04
C SER A 148 -9.75 -2.46 -9.74
N ASP A 149 -9.65 -1.35 -9.01
CA ASP A 149 -9.68 -0.01 -9.57
C ASP A 149 -8.46 0.26 -10.48
N ILE A 150 -7.29 -0.27 -10.13
CA ILE A 150 -6.12 -0.21 -11.02
C ILE A 150 -6.42 -0.92 -12.35
N ILE A 151 -7.04 -2.10 -12.31
CA ILE A 151 -7.43 -2.84 -13.52
C ILE A 151 -8.45 -2.02 -14.34
N CYS A 152 -9.46 -1.43 -13.69
CA CYS A 152 -10.43 -0.53 -14.33
C CYS A 152 -9.74 0.65 -15.02
N TYR A 153 -8.87 1.38 -14.30
CA TYR A 153 -8.16 2.53 -14.86
C TYR A 153 -7.27 2.13 -16.03
N GLN A 154 -6.54 1.02 -15.96
CA GLN A 154 -5.70 0.54 -17.05
C GLN A 154 -6.52 0.14 -18.28
N SER A 155 -7.68 -0.46 -18.06
CA SER A 155 -8.58 -0.93 -19.12
C SER A 155 -9.50 0.16 -19.68
N GLY A 156 -9.53 1.35 -19.06
CA GLY A 156 -10.46 2.42 -19.44
C GLY A 156 -11.92 2.10 -19.13
N ILE A 157 -12.15 1.23 -18.15
CA ILE A 157 -13.47 0.75 -17.72
C ILE A 157 -13.89 1.54 -16.49
N GLU A 158 -15.18 1.89 -16.39
CA GLU A 158 -15.74 2.56 -15.21
C GLU A 158 -15.81 1.58 -14.03
N SER A 159 -15.39 2.03 -12.85
CA SER A 159 -15.43 1.18 -11.65
C SER A 159 -16.85 1.11 -11.08
N GLU A 160 -17.30 -0.10 -10.80
CA GLU A 160 -18.58 -0.38 -10.15
C GLU A 160 -18.47 -0.22 -8.63
N GLN A 161 -19.44 0.47 -8.02
CA GLN A 161 -19.46 0.70 -6.56
C GLN A 161 -19.81 -0.57 -5.76
N ASP A 162 -20.55 -1.49 -6.37
CA ASP A 162 -20.94 -2.75 -5.74
C ASP A 162 -19.85 -3.80 -5.97
N GLU A 163 -19.30 -4.35 -4.89
CA GLU A 163 -18.18 -5.30 -4.92
C GLU A 163 -18.48 -6.58 -5.70
N PHE A 164 -19.72 -7.06 -5.67
CA PHE A 164 -20.13 -8.28 -6.39
C PHE A 164 -20.23 -8.01 -7.88
N LYS A 165 -20.82 -6.88 -8.28
CA LYS A 165 -20.87 -6.46 -9.68
C LYS A 165 -19.49 -6.17 -10.24
N LEU A 166 -18.63 -5.49 -9.47
CA LEU A 166 -17.25 -5.25 -9.84
C LEU A 166 -16.51 -6.57 -10.07
N ALA A 167 -16.68 -7.53 -9.17
CA ALA A 167 -16.05 -8.84 -9.29
C ALA A 167 -16.52 -9.61 -10.53
N GLU A 168 -17.83 -9.67 -10.77
CA GLU A 168 -18.38 -10.32 -11.98
C GLU A 168 -17.92 -9.60 -13.26
N HIS A 169 -17.86 -8.26 -13.24
CA HIS A 169 -17.45 -7.47 -14.39
C HIS A 169 -15.98 -7.66 -14.76
N LEU A 170 -15.08 -7.73 -13.77
CA LEU A 170 -13.64 -7.83 -14.02
C LEU A 170 -13.13 -9.27 -14.14
N TYR A 171 -13.69 -10.20 -13.36
CA TYR A 171 -13.18 -11.56 -13.21
C TYR A 171 -14.16 -12.63 -13.71
N GLY A 172 -15.40 -12.27 -14.07
CA GLY A 172 -16.39 -13.19 -14.63
C GLY A 172 -16.06 -13.68 -16.03
N LYS A 173 -16.63 -14.82 -16.42
CA LYS A 173 -16.36 -15.50 -17.70
C LYS A 173 -16.71 -14.68 -18.95
N THR A 174 -17.55 -13.67 -18.80
CA THR A 174 -17.96 -12.76 -19.88
C THR A 174 -16.86 -11.77 -20.27
N ASN A 175 -15.88 -11.52 -19.40
CA ASN A 175 -14.75 -10.64 -19.67
C ASN A 175 -13.58 -11.42 -20.28
N GLU A 176 -13.19 -11.07 -21.50
CA GLU A 176 -12.08 -11.73 -22.22
C GLU A 176 -10.72 -11.61 -21.50
N MET A 177 -10.54 -10.58 -20.67
CA MET A 177 -9.32 -10.37 -19.88
C MET A 177 -9.41 -10.98 -18.48
N ALA A 178 -10.50 -11.65 -18.11
CA ALA A 178 -10.73 -12.18 -16.76
C ALA A 178 -9.56 -13.01 -16.23
N LEU A 179 -9.03 -13.95 -16.99
CA LEU A 179 -7.89 -14.77 -16.54
C LEU A 179 -6.64 -13.94 -16.22
N LYS A 180 -6.36 -12.91 -17.01
CA LYS A 180 -5.24 -11.97 -16.75
C LYS A 180 -5.52 -11.11 -15.52
N ASN A 181 -6.76 -10.67 -15.35
CA ASN A 181 -7.18 -9.88 -14.19
C ASN A 181 -7.07 -10.71 -12.91
N ILE A 182 -7.50 -11.98 -12.94
CA ILE A 182 -7.38 -12.92 -11.81
C ILE A 182 -5.90 -13.13 -11.46
N GLU A 183 -5.05 -13.35 -12.48
CA GLU A 183 -3.60 -13.51 -12.27
C GLU A 183 -2.98 -12.23 -11.68
N TYR A 184 -3.36 -11.05 -12.18
CA TYR A 184 -2.89 -9.78 -11.66
C TYR A 184 -3.33 -9.54 -10.22
N LEU A 185 -4.58 -9.84 -9.87
CA LEU A 185 -5.10 -9.78 -8.50
C LEU A 185 -4.31 -10.71 -7.59
N LYS A 186 -4.18 -11.99 -7.97
CA LYS A 186 -3.42 -12.99 -7.22
C LYS A 186 -1.99 -12.52 -6.96
N ASN A 187 -1.29 -12.11 -8.00
CA ASN A 187 0.10 -11.66 -7.90
C ASN A 187 0.22 -10.38 -7.07
N SER A 188 -0.77 -9.48 -7.11
CA SER A 188 -0.81 -8.26 -6.32
C SER A 188 -0.94 -8.49 -4.81
N PHE A 189 -1.56 -9.59 -4.38
CA PHE A 189 -1.55 -9.99 -2.97
C PHE A 189 -0.30 -10.81 -2.62
N ASP A 190 0.07 -11.76 -3.48
CA ASP A 190 1.23 -12.65 -3.27
C ASP A 190 2.55 -11.88 -3.17
N CYS A 191 2.69 -10.74 -3.84
CA CYS A 191 3.93 -9.96 -3.81
C CYS A 191 4.26 -9.42 -2.41
N TRP A 192 3.24 -9.13 -1.59
CA TRP A 192 3.39 -8.71 -0.19
C TRP A 192 3.76 -9.87 0.73
N CYS A 193 3.24 -11.07 0.46
CA CYS A 193 3.57 -12.28 1.19
C CYS A 193 5.06 -12.65 1.03
N LYS A 194 5.66 -12.28 -0.11
CA LYS A 194 7.07 -12.55 -0.47
C LYS A 194 8.05 -11.48 0.00
N ILE A 195 7.65 -10.57 0.90
CA ILE A 195 8.55 -9.53 1.42
C ILE A 195 9.36 -10.08 2.59
N ASP A 196 10.67 -10.19 2.37
CA ASP A 196 11.64 -10.56 3.39
C ASP A 196 11.58 -9.61 4.59
N LYS A 197 11.60 -10.17 5.80
CA LYS A 197 11.56 -9.43 7.07
C LYS A 197 10.28 -8.59 7.30
N GLY A 198 9.27 -8.75 6.46
CA GLY A 198 7.93 -8.18 6.62
C GLY A 198 7.74 -6.77 6.04
N ILE A 199 6.47 -6.44 5.78
CA ILE A 199 6.04 -5.22 5.07
C ILE A 199 6.50 -3.93 5.78
N VAL A 200 6.43 -3.88 7.11
CA VAL A 200 6.84 -2.68 7.88
C VAL A 200 8.33 -2.36 7.66
N ASN A 201 9.19 -3.38 7.67
CA ASN A 201 10.63 -3.19 7.47
C ASN A 201 10.94 -2.77 6.03
N PHE A 202 10.22 -3.29 5.04
CA PHE A 202 10.34 -2.86 3.65
C PHE A 202 10.14 -1.34 3.50
N PHE A 203 9.05 -0.79 4.05
CA PHE A 203 8.81 0.65 3.99
C PHE A 203 9.85 1.47 4.75
N ASN A 204 10.29 1.02 5.93
CA ASN A 204 11.31 1.70 6.72
C ASN A 204 12.71 1.70 6.05
N ASN A 205 12.99 0.73 5.20
CA ASN A 205 14.24 0.66 4.45
C ASN A 205 14.24 1.61 3.25
N ILE A 206 13.10 1.79 2.59
CA ILE A 206 12.99 2.61 1.37
C ILE A 206 12.72 4.08 1.69
N PHE A 207 11.91 4.36 2.72
CA PHE A 207 11.42 5.70 2.99
C PHE A 207 11.94 6.27 4.30
N SER A 208 12.08 7.60 4.34
CA SER A 208 12.34 8.37 5.56
C SER A 208 11.21 9.36 5.84
N GLN A 209 11.05 9.73 7.11
CA GLN A 209 9.94 10.59 7.55
C GLN A 209 10.35 12.08 7.57
N SER A 210 11.18 12.48 8.53
CA SER A 210 11.40 13.89 8.87
C SER A 210 12.67 14.47 8.24
N THR A 211 13.73 13.67 8.14
CA THR A 211 15.05 14.11 7.69
C THR A 211 15.52 13.33 6.48
N TYR A 212 16.49 13.91 5.79
CA TYR A 212 17.19 13.22 4.72
C TYR A 212 17.99 12.05 5.29
N GLU A 213 17.82 10.88 4.69
CA GLU A 213 18.63 9.68 4.95
C GLU A 213 19.19 9.20 3.62
N SER A 214 20.52 9.02 3.56
CA SER A 214 21.18 8.53 2.35
C SER A 214 20.65 7.15 1.97
N GLY A 215 20.37 6.94 0.68
CA GLY A 215 19.77 5.70 0.17
C GLY A 215 18.26 5.54 0.41
N LYS A 216 17.57 6.53 0.99
CA LYS A 216 16.11 6.51 1.19
C LYS A 216 15.41 7.63 0.44
N VAL A 217 14.09 7.59 0.41
CA VAL A 217 13.22 8.62 -0.16
C VAL A 217 12.35 9.24 0.92
N LYS A 218 12.42 10.57 1.08
CA LYS A 218 11.59 11.24 2.08
C LYS A 218 10.11 11.29 1.67
N LEU A 219 9.22 10.84 2.53
CA LEU A 219 7.77 11.05 2.43
C LEU A 219 7.33 12.16 3.38
N TYR A 220 6.50 13.09 2.90
CA TYR A 220 6.01 14.22 3.70
C TYR A 220 4.75 13.85 4.51
N GLN A 221 4.81 12.73 5.22
CA GLN A 221 3.72 12.20 6.05
C GLN A 221 4.28 11.36 7.21
N ASN A 222 3.43 11.06 8.20
CA ASN A 222 3.86 10.38 9.42
C ASN A 222 4.01 8.87 9.25
N ASP A 223 2.99 8.21 8.71
CA ASP A 223 3.05 6.78 8.44
C ASP A 223 3.77 6.56 7.11
N LEU A 224 4.81 5.73 7.10
CA LEU A 224 5.54 5.38 5.89
C LEU A 224 4.89 4.20 5.15
N ASN A 225 4.08 3.40 5.85
CA ASN A 225 3.49 2.18 5.32
C ASN A 225 2.24 2.48 4.49
N ILE A 226 2.45 2.84 3.22
CA ILE A 226 1.37 3.17 2.28
C ILE A 226 0.41 1.99 2.07
N PHE A 227 0.91 0.74 2.17
CA PHE A 227 0.08 -0.46 2.09
C PHE A 227 -0.91 -0.51 3.26
N LYS A 228 -0.43 -0.32 4.49
CA LYS A 228 -1.31 -0.23 5.68
C LYS A 228 -2.32 0.90 5.52
N GLU A 229 -1.90 2.07 5.05
CA GLU A 229 -2.84 3.18 4.85
C GLU A 229 -3.94 2.86 3.84
N CYS A 230 -3.65 2.06 2.82
CA CYS A 230 -4.64 1.54 1.87
C CYS A 230 -5.60 0.57 2.58
N CYS A 231 -5.08 -0.41 3.32
CA CYS A 231 -5.87 -1.33 4.13
C CYS A 231 -6.72 -0.65 5.21
N ASP A 232 -6.33 0.54 5.67
CA ASP A 232 -7.11 1.30 6.65
C ASP A 232 -8.19 2.19 5.99
N ASN A 233 -7.94 2.72 4.80
CA ASN A 233 -8.66 3.90 4.31
C ASN A 233 -9.11 3.88 2.83
N TYR A 234 -8.75 2.88 2.03
CA TYR A 234 -9.19 2.84 0.63
C TYR A 234 -10.72 2.78 0.52
N GLY A 235 -11.28 3.48 -0.47
CA GLY A 235 -12.74 3.62 -0.66
C GLY A 235 -13.45 4.56 0.31
N ASP A 236 -12.86 4.89 1.47
CA ASP A 236 -13.46 5.79 2.44
C ASP A 236 -13.37 7.27 2.02
N LEU A 237 -14.40 8.03 2.40
CA LEU A 237 -14.46 9.48 2.23
C LEU A 237 -14.32 10.22 3.59
N ILE A 238 -13.72 11.41 3.54
CA ILE A 238 -13.73 12.43 4.59
C ILE A 238 -14.88 13.38 4.25
N GLY A 239 -15.97 13.27 5.02
CA GLY A 239 -17.24 13.89 4.65
C GLY A 239 -17.74 13.34 3.31
N ASP A 240 -18.40 14.18 2.51
CA ASP A 240 -19.04 13.72 1.27
C ASP A 240 -18.20 13.93 0.00
N ARG A 241 -16.93 14.34 0.11
CA ARG A 241 -16.18 14.85 -1.07
C ARG A 241 -14.74 14.39 -1.23
N ASN A 242 -14.00 14.18 -0.14
CA ASN A 242 -12.55 13.94 -0.24
C ASN A 242 -12.22 12.49 0.11
N ARG A 243 -11.46 11.79 -0.74
CA ARG A 243 -10.97 10.43 -0.42
C ARG A 243 -10.02 10.47 0.79
N LYS A 244 -10.19 9.56 1.75
CA LYS A 244 -9.19 9.35 2.81
C LYS A 244 -7.87 8.83 2.23
N PHE A 245 -7.96 7.99 1.19
CA PHE A 245 -6.82 7.54 0.39
C PHE A 245 -6.79 8.24 -0.99
N PRO A 246 -6.07 9.36 -1.13
CA PRO A 246 -6.12 10.19 -2.34
C PRO A 246 -5.34 9.59 -3.52
N LEU A 247 -5.64 10.07 -4.74
CA LEU A 247 -5.07 9.56 -6.01
C LEU A 247 -3.53 9.57 -6.06
N ASN A 248 -2.89 10.53 -5.40
CA ASN A 248 -1.43 10.55 -5.26
C ASN A 248 -0.90 9.32 -4.51
N LYS A 249 -1.60 8.84 -3.48
CA LYS A 249 -1.22 7.60 -2.77
C LYS A 249 -1.53 6.36 -3.60
N ILE A 250 -2.58 6.38 -4.42
CA ILE A 250 -2.86 5.31 -5.40
C ILE A 250 -1.68 5.15 -6.36
N LEU A 251 -1.20 6.24 -6.96
CA LEU A 251 -0.04 6.21 -7.87
C LEU A 251 1.24 5.72 -7.18
N LEU A 252 1.47 6.14 -5.92
CA LEU A 252 2.63 5.72 -5.16
C LEU A 252 2.58 4.23 -4.79
N LEU A 253 1.42 3.74 -4.31
CA LEU A 253 1.24 2.33 -3.99
C LEU A 253 1.29 1.45 -5.24
N PHE A 254 0.72 1.93 -6.35
CA PHE A 254 0.82 1.26 -7.64
C PHE A 254 2.28 1.13 -8.08
N ALA A 255 3.09 2.20 -7.98
CA ALA A 255 4.51 2.15 -8.29
C ALA A 255 5.27 1.09 -7.47
N ILE A 256 4.95 0.97 -6.18
CA ILE A 256 5.53 -0.06 -5.30
C ILE A 256 5.06 -1.45 -5.74
N ASN A 257 3.77 -1.65 -6.00
CA ASN A 257 3.22 -2.92 -6.44
C ASN A 257 3.86 -3.36 -7.79
N THR A 258 3.97 -2.44 -8.76
CA THR A 258 4.66 -2.68 -10.04
C THR A 258 6.09 -3.18 -9.84
N TYR A 259 6.85 -2.59 -8.91
CA TYR A 259 8.18 -3.08 -8.57
C TYR A 259 8.16 -4.47 -7.92
N LEU A 260 7.28 -4.68 -6.93
CA LEU A 260 7.18 -5.96 -6.23
C LEU A 260 6.81 -7.12 -7.18
N LEU A 261 6.01 -6.83 -8.20
CA LEU A 261 5.65 -7.78 -9.28
C LEU A 261 6.80 -8.06 -10.26
N ASN A 262 7.86 -7.25 -10.27
CA ASN A 262 8.98 -7.34 -11.21
C ASN A 262 10.35 -7.27 -10.50
N LYS A 263 10.45 -7.83 -9.28
CA LYS A 263 11.70 -7.89 -8.49
C LYS A 263 12.84 -8.62 -9.21
N ASP A 264 12.50 -9.50 -10.14
CA ASP A 264 13.46 -10.21 -11.00
C ASP A 264 14.09 -9.31 -12.07
N LYS A 265 13.43 -8.22 -12.44
CA LYS A 265 13.86 -7.31 -13.52
C LYS A 265 14.45 -5.99 -13.00
N VAL A 266 14.04 -5.54 -11.83
CA VAL A 266 14.42 -4.23 -11.28
C VAL A 266 15.18 -4.43 -9.97
N LEU A 267 16.43 -3.96 -9.92
CA LEU A 267 17.22 -3.99 -8.69
C LEU A 267 16.67 -3.00 -7.67
N GLU A 268 16.84 -3.29 -6.38
CA GLU A 268 16.33 -2.45 -5.28
C GLU A 268 16.88 -1.01 -5.35
N ASN A 269 18.17 -0.83 -5.64
CA ASN A 269 18.77 0.50 -5.78
C ASN A 269 18.18 1.30 -6.95
N ASP A 270 17.87 0.63 -8.07
CA ASP A 270 17.23 1.28 -9.22
C ASP A 270 15.79 1.65 -8.89
N PHE A 271 15.07 0.77 -8.17
CA PHE A 271 13.74 1.06 -7.68
C PHE A 271 13.73 2.26 -6.73
N ILE A 272 14.65 2.35 -5.77
CA ILE A 272 14.76 3.49 -4.84
C ILE A 272 14.96 4.82 -5.61
N ARG A 273 15.75 4.80 -6.68
CA ARG A 273 15.92 5.96 -7.57
C ARG A 273 14.64 6.27 -8.34
N ARG A 274 13.96 5.26 -8.89
CA ARG A 274 12.73 5.43 -9.69
C ARG A 274 11.54 5.88 -8.82
N ILE A 275 11.39 5.36 -7.61
CA ILE A 275 10.32 5.78 -6.68
C ILE A 275 10.54 7.21 -6.17
N ARG A 276 11.80 7.68 -6.08
CA ARG A 276 12.13 9.09 -5.83
C ARG A 276 11.63 10.00 -6.96
N ILE A 277 11.84 9.60 -8.21
CA ILE A 277 11.30 10.30 -9.39
C ILE A 277 9.77 10.33 -9.34
N ILE A 278 9.11 9.19 -9.10
CA ILE A 278 7.65 9.13 -8.95
C ILE A 278 7.16 10.05 -7.83
N ARG A 279 7.82 10.06 -6.66
CA ARG A 279 7.50 10.96 -5.54
C ARG A 279 7.59 12.43 -5.97
N ASN A 280 8.65 12.80 -6.69
CA ASN A 280 8.85 14.18 -7.19
C ASN A 280 7.75 14.55 -8.21
N LEU A 281 7.43 13.65 -9.15
CA LEU A 281 6.37 13.86 -10.15
C LEU A 281 5.00 14.02 -9.50
N ILE A 282 4.67 13.15 -8.55
CA ILE A 282 3.40 13.20 -7.82
C ILE A 282 3.22 14.55 -7.13
N TRP A 283 4.25 15.06 -6.45
CA TRP A 283 4.12 16.33 -5.73
C TRP A 283 3.99 17.54 -6.62
N ASN A 284 4.61 17.48 -7.80
CA ASN A 284 4.66 18.58 -8.74
C ASN A 284 3.63 18.46 -9.86
N SER A 285 2.65 17.57 -9.69
CA SER A 285 1.55 17.32 -10.64
C SER A 285 0.16 17.45 -10.00
N GLN A 286 0.00 18.33 -8.99
CA GLN A 286 -1.26 18.48 -8.24
C GLN A 286 -2.46 18.87 -9.12
N PHE A 287 -2.23 19.54 -10.26
CA PHE A 287 -3.29 19.93 -11.18
C PHE A 287 -3.60 18.84 -12.21
N GLU A 288 -2.62 17.99 -12.48
CA GLU A 288 -2.67 16.94 -13.48
C GLU A 288 -3.22 15.62 -12.91
N ILE A 289 -3.05 15.34 -11.61
CA ILE A 289 -3.57 14.11 -11.00
C ILE A 289 -5.09 14.20 -10.86
N ARG A 290 -5.81 13.55 -11.78
CA ARG A 290 -7.28 13.50 -11.86
C ARG A 290 -7.72 12.11 -12.31
N GLU A 291 -8.95 11.71 -11.99
CA GLU A 291 -9.46 10.37 -12.31
C GLU A 291 -9.50 10.08 -13.81
N ASP A 292 -9.95 11.04 -14.61
CA ASP A 292 -10.00 10.96 -16.08
C ASP A 292 -8.62 10.80 -16.73
N ARG A 293 -7.54 10.97 -15.95
CA ARG A 293 -6.14 10.89 -16.40
C ARG A 293 -5.41 9.69 -15.83
N MET A 294 -6.05 8.90 -14.96
CA MET A 294 -5.39 7.81 -14.24
C MET A 294 -4.81 6.76 -15.19
N GLN A 295 -5.48 6.44 -16.31
CA GLN A 295 -4.95 5.49 -17.29
C GLN A 295 -3.55 5.91 -17.79
N ARG A 296 -3.38 7.18 -18.17
CA ARG A 296 -2.10 7.71 -18.64
C ARG A 296 -1.09 7.80 -17.50
N LEU A 297 -1.49 8.28 -16.33
CA LEU A 297 -0.63 8.40 -15.16
C LEU A 297 -0.07 7.03 -14.73
N LEU A 298 -0.90 5.99 -14.68
CA LEU A 298 -0.47 4.62 -14.38
C LEU A 298 0.47 4.07 -15.45
N SER A 299 0.20 4.34 -16.72
CA SER A 299 1.12 3.97 -17.81
C SER A 299 2.50 4.63 -17.64
N GLU A 300 2.56 5.93 -17.31
CA GLU A 300 3.83 6.62 -17.05
C GLU A 300 4.55 6.06 -15.82
N VAL A 301 3.82 5.77 -14.74
CA VAL A 301 4.38 5.11 -13.55
C VAL A 301 5.01 3.77 -13.93
N ASN A 302 4.30 2.95 -14.72
CA ASN A 302 4.80 1.65 -15.14
C ASN A 302 6.09 1.76 -15.96
N ILE A 303 6.15 2.67 -16.94
CA ILE A 303 7.35 2.90 -17.74
C ILE A 303 8.53 3.34 -16.86
N ILE A 304 8.32 4.29 -15.95
CA ILE A 304 9.37 4.79 -15.06
C ILE A 304 9.88 3.69 -14.13
N ILE A 305 8.99 2.87 -13.56
CA ILE A 305 9.38 1.81 -12.62
C ILE A 305 10.06 0.63 -13.31
N ILE A 306 9.60 0.21 -14.50
CA ILE A 306 10.11 -0.97 -15.20
C ILE A 306 11.31 -0.63 -16.09
N GLU A 307 11.17 0.36 -16.95
CA GLU A 307 12.18 0.71 -17.96
C GLU A 307 13.21 1.68 -17.38
N GLY A 308 12.81 2.55 -16.44
CA GLY A 308 13.67 3.60 -15.90
C GLY A 308 13.68 4.88 -16.72
N ASP A 309 12.87 4.92 -17.78
CA ASP A 309 12.74 6.07 -18.67
C ASP A 309 11.58 6.97 -18.24
N ILE A 310 11.71 8.27 -18.52
CA ILE A 310 10.67 9.27 -18.24
C ILE A 310 10.00 9.65 -19.57
N PRO A 311 8.75 9.22 -19.82
CA PRO A 311 8.08 9.43 -21.10
C PRO A 311 8.01 10.90 -21.52
N ILE A 312 8.27 11.15 -22.80
CA ILE A 312 8.05 12.46 -23.44
C ILE A 312 6.56 12.58 -23.73
N SER A 313 5.93 13.69 -23.32
CA SER A 313 4.53 13.94 -23.63
C SER A 313 4.37 14.33 -25.10
N GLU A 314 3.49 13.63 -25.81
CA GLU A 314 2.98 14.13 -27.08
C GLU A 314 1.92 15.21 -26.86
N LYS A 315 1.65 16.03 -27.89
CA LYS A 315 0.65 17.11 -27.79
C LYS A 315 -0.74 16.54 -27.47
N GLY A 316 -1.31 16.98 -26.35
CA GLY A 316 -2.65 16.58 -25.92
C GLY A 316 -2.68 15.42 -24.93
N GLU A 317 -1.54 14.82 -24.62
CA GLU A 317 -1.46 13.80 -23.57
C GLU A 317 -1.72 14.40 -22.18
N LEU A 318 -2.46 13.65 -21.36
CA LEU A 318 -2.89 14.06 -20.02
C LEU A 318 -2.12 13.29 -18.93
N GLY A 319 -0.78 13.33 -18.97
CA GLY A 319 0.10 12.68 -17.98
C GLY A 319 0.54 13.59 -16.84
N PHE A 320 1.66 13.24 -16.18
CA PHE A 320 2.31 14.09 -15.18
C PHE A 320 2.77 15.42 -15.78
N ASN A 321 3.08 16.39 -14.90
CA ASN A 321 3.53 17.71 -15.31
C ASN A 321 4.80 17.66 -16.20
N ASP A 322 4.69 18.20 -17.42
CA ASP A 322 5.75 18.16 -18.43
C ASP A 322 7.05 18.83 -17.97
N ASN A 323 6.95 19.95 -17.24
CA ASN A 323 8.12 20.68 -16.76
C ASN A 323 8.86 19.85 -15.71
N GLN A 324 8.13 19.17 -14.81
CA GLN A 324 8.74 18.27 -13.84
C GLN A 324 9.38 17.07 -14.54
N LYS A 325 8.71 16.46 -15.53
CA LYS A 325 9.29 15.34 -16.30
C LYS A 325 10.61 15.73 -16.97
N GLU A 326 10.66 16.92 -17.55
CA GLU A 326 11.88 17.45 -18.16
C GLU A 326 12.97 17.73 -17.13
N GLU A 327 12.61 18.26 -15.97
CA GLU A 327 13.54 18.46 -14.86
C GLU A 327 14.15 17.13 -14.38
N GLU A 328 13.34 16.10 -14.17
CA GLU A 328 13.83 14.78 -13.74
C GLU A 328 14.77 14.16 -14.78
N ARG A 329 14.50 14.33 -16.09
CA ARG A 329 15.45 13.94 -17.16
C ARG A 329 16.77 14.68 -17.06
N ASN A 330 16.74 16.00 -16.87
CA ASN A 330 17.93 16.82 -16.72
C ASN A 330 18.78 16.40 -15.50
N LYS A 331 18.15 16.00 -14.39
CA LYS A 331 18.86 15.46 -13.23
C LYS A 331 19.55 14.13 -13.52
N ILE A 332 18.88 13.23 -14.24
CA ILE A 332 19.48 11.96 -14.68
C ILE A 332 20.72 12.23 -15.53
N GLU A 333 20.64 13.12 -16.52
CA GLU A 333 21.79 13.50 -17.36
C GLU A 333 22.90 14.17 -16.54
N TYR A 334 22.55 15.04 -15.59
CA TYR A 334 23.51 15.68 -14.69
C TYR A 334 24.30 14.64 -13.87
N LEU A 335 23.62 13.64 -13.30
CA LEU A 335 24.26 12.60 -12.49
C LEU A 335 25.14 11.64 -13.30
N LYS A 336 24.91 11.48 -14.62
CA LYS A 336 25.83 10.72 -15.49
C LYS A 336 27.24 11.30 -15.51
N THR A 337 27.37 12.63 -15.37
CA THR A 337 28.67 13.34 -15.38
C THR A 337 29.13 13.80 -14.00
N ASN A 338 28.25 13.78 -12.99
CA ASN A 338 28.50 14.28 -11.63
C ASN A 338 28.04 13.30 -10.54
N GLN A 339 28.42 12.03 -10.65
CA GLN A 339 27.97 10.98 -9.73
C GLN A 339 28.28 11.28 -8.25
N GLN A 340 29.39 11.98 -7.96
CA GLN A 340 29.76 12.43 -6.61
C GLN A 340 28.75 13.39 -5.97
N MET A 341 27.88 14.02 -6.78
CA MET A 341 26.87 14.97 -6.33
C MET A 341 25.52 14.32 -6.01
N GLU A 342 25.39 12.99 -6.17
CA GLU A 342 24.14 12.26 -5.99
C GLU A 342 23.49 12.48 -4.61
N ASP A 343 24.26 12.30 -3.54
CA ASP A 343 23.77 12.46 -2.16
C ASP A 343 23.30 13.92 -1.90
N GLU A 344 24.10 14.90 -2.31
CA GLU A 344 23.76 16.33 -2.15
C GLU A 344 22.54 16.74 -2.98
N LEU A 345 22.38 16.21 -4.19
CA LEU A 345 21.18 16.45 -5.01
C LEU A 345 19.94 15.85 -4.34
N PHE A 346 20.00 14.59 -3.93
CA PHE A 346 18.87 13.92 -3.27
C PHE A 346 18.51 14.60 -1.95
N ARG A 347 19.51 15.11 -1.23
CA ARG A 347 19.33 15.90 -0.02
C ARG A 347 18.68 17.25 -0.28
N LEU A 348 18.99 17.88 -1.41
CA LEU A 348 18.34 19.11 -1.85
C LEU A 348 16.87 18.86 -2.24
N GLU A 349 16.59 17.78 -2.98
CA GLU A 349 15.22 17.40 -3.36
C GLU A 349 14.28 17.17 -2.17
N ASP A 350 14.81 16.60 -1.08
CA ASP A 350 14.05 16.28 0.14
C ASP A 350 13.79 17.50 1.03
N HIS A 351 14.24 18.68 0.62
CA HIS A 351 13.94 19.95 1.26
C HIS A 351 12.44 20.28 1.14
N SER A 352 11.81 20.68 2.24
CA SER A 352 10.35 20.87 2.34
C SER A 352 9.78 21.92 1.38
N LEU A 353 10.60 22.92 1.01
CA LEU A 353 10.23 23.95 0.04
C LEU A 353 10.44 23.55 -1.42
N LEU A 354 11.21 22.49 -1.70
CA LEU A 354 11.55 22.07 -3.06
C LEU A 354 10.81 20.81 -3.49
N LYS A 355 10.59 19.85 -2.58
CA LYS A 355 9.80 18.63 -2.84
C LYS A 355 10.09 17.96 -4.18
N GLY A 356 11.36 17.85 -4.52
CA GLY A 356 11.84 17.36 -5.81
C GLY A 356 12.16 18.45 -6.84
N CYS A 357 11.45 19.57 -6.90
CA CYS A 357 11.74 20.63 -7.87
C CYS A 357 12.93 21.51 -7.44
N VAL A 358 14.08 21.35 -8.09
CA VAL A 358 15.33 22.07 -7.83
C VAL A 358 15.67 23.09 -8.91
N VAL A 359 14.79 23.31 -9.91
CA VAL A 359 14.99 24.31 -10.99
C VAL A 359 15.40 25.68 -10.44
N ILE A 360 14.85 26.06 -9.29
CA ILE A 360 15.11 27.35 -8.67
C ILE A 360 16.58 27.51 -8.23
N VAL A 361 17.23 26.42 -7.82
CA VAL A 361 18.63 26.40 -7.38
C VAL A 361 19.57 26.32 -8.58
N GLY A 362 19.16 25.55 -9.61
CA GLY A 362 19.92 25.32 -10.84
C GLY A 362 20.97 24.21 -10.67
N LEU A 363 20.97 23.24 -11.59
CA LEU A 363 21.92 22.11 -11.57
C LEU A 363 23.35 22.53 -11.97
N GLU A 364 23.48 23.63 -12.69
CA GLU A 364 24.74 24.14 -13.23
C GLU A 364 25.74 24.64 -12.17
N ASN A 365 25.29 24.89 -10.94
CA ASN A 365 26.15 25.39 -9.86
C ASN A 365 25.89 24.63 -8.56
N SER A 366 26.56 23.49 -8.42
CA SER A 366 26.45 22.59 -7.26
C SER A 366 26.74 23.28 -5.91
N VAL A 367 27.56 24.34 -5.89
CA VAL A 367 27.82 25.13 -4.67
C VAL A 367 26.54 25.74 -4.11
N ASN A 368 25.55 26.02 -4.97
CA ASN A 368 24.27 26.59 -4.56
C ASN A 368 23.41 25.61 -3.75
N PHE A 369 23.66 24.30 -3.81
CA PHE A 369 22.84 23.30 -3.12
C PHE A 369 22.95 23.49 -1.61
N THR A 370 24.18 23.57 -1.11
CA THR A 370 24.45 23.81 0.31
C THR A 370 24.02 25.21 0.73
N LYS A 371 24.29 26.24 -0.10
CA LYS A 371 23.91 27.62 0.20
C LYS A 371 22.39 27.80 0.31
N PHE A 372 21.62 27.18 -0.57
CA PHE A 372 20.16 27.22 -0.53
C PHE A 372 19.64 26.71 0.82
N LYS A 373 20.15 25.57 1.27
CA LYS A 373 19.76 24.99 2.56
C LYS A 373 20.13 25.90 3.72
N LEU A 374 21.39 26.38 3.76
CA LEU A 374 21.83 27.30 4.80
C LEU A 374 20.94 28.55 4.87
N LEU A 375 20.54 29.08 3.73
CA LEU A 375 19.65 30.23 3.65
C LEU A 375 18.24 29.91 4.16
N PHE A 376 17.58 28.87 3.64
CA PHE A 376 16.15 28.64 3.92
C PHE A 376 15.85 27.85 5.20
N ASP A 377 16.84 27.10 5.72
CA ASP A 377 16.75 26.41 7.00
C ASP A 377 17.13 27.33 8.18
N ASN A 378 18.15 28.19 8.02
CA ASN A 378 18.72 28.93 9.16
C ASN A 378 18.40 30.43 9.17
N CYS A 379 18.04 31.03 8.04
CA CYS A 379 17.75 32.47 7.99
C CYS A 379 16.25 32.77 8.11
N ASN A 380 15.95 33.97 8.61
CA ASN A 380 14.59 34.46 8.69
C ASN A 380 14.05 34.73 7.28
N LYS A 381 12.98 34.03 6.91
CA LYS A 381 12.31 34.10 5.60
C LYS A 381 11.80 35.50 5.23
N ASP A 382 11.43 36.33 6.21
CA ASP A 382 11.03 37.72 5.96
C ASP A 382 12.23 38.60 5.58
N LEU A 383 13.41 38.34 6.16
CA LEU A 383 14.64 39.03 5.76
C LEU A 383 15.06 38.64 4.34
N ILE A 384 14.94 37.35 4.00
CA ILE A 384 15.16 36.86 2.64
C ILE A 384 14.27 37.62 1.64
N ASN A 385 12.98 37.76 1.93
CA ASN A 385 12.04 38.52 1.09
C ASN A 385 12.47 39.98 0.89
N ARG A 386 12.94 40.65 1.96
CA ARG A 386 13.41 42.04 1.89
C ARG A 386 14.66 42.18 1.03
N ILE A 387 15.58 41.23 1.11
CA ILE A 387 16.79 41.22 0.27
C ILE A 387 16.41 40.97 -1.19
N LEU A 388 15.48 40.04 -1.47
CA LEU A 388 15.02 39.83 -2.84
C LEU A 388 14.42 41.10 -3.45
N LEU A 389 13.67 41.88 -2.67
CA LEU A 389 13.14 43.17 -3.12
C LEU A 389 14.23 44.21 -3.44
N SER A 390 15.40 44.14 -2.80
CA SER A 390 16.52 45.03 -3.16
C SER A 390 17.26 44.57 -4.41
N LEU A 391 17.14 43.30 -4.79
CA LEU A 391 17.71 42.76 -6.03
C LEU A 391 16.82 43.02 -7.25
N GLY A 392 15.49 43.04 -7.07
CA GLY A 392 14.55 43.40 -8.14
C GLY A 392 13.14 42.85 -7.94
N ASP A 393 12.34 42.92 -9.01
CA ASP A 393 10.97 42.41 -9.04
C ASP A 393 10.96 40.89 -9.29
N TYR A 394 10.86 40.12 -8.20
CA TYR A 394 10.71 38.66 -8.24
C TYR A 394 9.25 38.19 -8.25
N SER A 395 8.29 39.10 -8.47
CA SER A 395 6.86 38.78 -8.45
C SER A 395 6.46 37.70 -9.44
N GLN A 396 5.46 36.90 -9.06
CA GLN A 396 4.80 35.98 -9.98
C GLN A 396 3.34 36.38 -10.16
N GLN A 397 2.85 36.29 -11.38
CA GLN A 397 1.44 36.54 -11.67
C GLN A 397 0.66 35.22 -11.58
N ASP A 398 -0.35 35.20 -10.73
CA ASP A 398 -1.28 34.09 -10.55
C ASP A 398 -2.68 34.55 -10.95
N SER A 399 -3.09 34.19 -12.17
CA SER A 399 -4.30 34.70 -12.81
C SER A 399 -4.33 36.25 -12.83
N TRP A 400 -5.28 36.89 -12.14
CA TRP A 400 -5.41 38.34 -12.01
C TRP A 400 -4.63 38.94 -10.83
N ARG A 401 -4.01 38.10 -10.00
CA ARG A 401 -3.25 38.52 -8.81
C ARG A 401 -1.76 38.53 -9.12
N VAL A 402 -1.04 39.41 -8.43
CA VAL A 402 0.43 39.41 -8.41
C VAL A 402 0.87 39.05 -7.00
N GLN A 403 1.65 37.99 -6.87
CA GLN A 403 2.21 37.54 -5.62
C GLN A 403 3.63 38.12 -5.46
N ILE A 404 3.82 38.88 -4.39
CA ILE A 404 5.11 39.41 -3.94
C ILE A 404 5.24 39.17 -2.45
N GLY A 405 6.38 38.63 -2.03
CA GLY A 405 6.61 38.33 -0.62
C GLY A 405 5.63 37.30 -0.07
N VAL A 406 5.60 37.23 1.25
CA VAL A 406 5.01 36.13 1.99
C VAL A 406 4.28 36.67 3.21
N ASP A 407 3.05 36.23 3.46
CA ASP A 407 2.38 36.48 4.74
C ASP A 407 2.96 35.54 5.80
N SER A 408 3.29 36.09 6.96
CA SER A 408 3.79 35.41 8.16
C SER A 408 3.04 34.10 8.52
N ARG A 409 1.75 34.00 8.19
CA ARG A 409 0.90 32.83 8.55
C ARG A 409 0.98 31.67 7.54
N SER A 410 1.54 31.87 6.35
CA SER A 410 1.56 30.88 5.26
C SER A 410 2.93 30.70 4.63
N GLN A 411 3.99 30.95 5.41
CA GLN A 411 5.33 31.15 4.86
C GLN A 411 5.82 30.03 3.94
N GLU A 412 5.72 28.78 4.39
CA GLU A 412 6.21 27.65 3.60
C GLU A 412 5.44 27.42 2.30
N LYS A 413 4.11 27.59 2.31
CA LYS A 413 3.29 27.40 1.11
C LYS A 413 3.64 28.42 0.04
N VAL A 414 3.74 29.69 0.41
CA VAL A 414 4.05 30.74 -0.57
C VAL A 414 5.46 30.57 -1.13
N TRP A 415 6.44 30.24 -0.30
CA TRP A 415 7.79 29.93 -0.75
C TRP A 415 7.83 28.72 -1.68
N SER A 416 7.15 27.63 -1.29
CA SER A 416 6.98 26.46 -2.15
C SER A 416 6.39 26.90 -3.48
N ASP A 417 5.25 27.60 -3.50
CA ASP A 417 4.63 27.99 -4.76
C ASP A 417 5.50 28.92 -5.63
N LEU A 418 6.40 29.72 -5.03
CA LEU A 418 7.36 30.57 -5.78
C LEU A 418 8.50 29.75 -6.41
N PHE A 419 8.88 28.62 -5.80
CA PHE A 419 9.98 27.77 -6.26
C PHE A 419 9.56 26.76 -7.33
N HIS A 420 8.26 26.54 -7.51
CA HIS A 420 7.74 25.53 -8.43
C HIS A 420 7.19 26.17 -9.71
N PRO A 421 7.73 25.82 -10.89
CA PRO A 421 7.18 26.28 -12.16
C PRO A 421 5.82 25.63 -12.40
N THR A 422 4.79 26.43 -12.64
CA THR A 422 3.44 25.91 -12.96
C THR A 422 2.86 26.61 -14.18
N LYS A 423 1.96 25.95 -14.91
CA LYS A 423 1.23 26.57 -16.04
C LYS A 423 0.31 27.71 -15.59
N GLN A 424 0.00 27.80 -14.29
CA GLN A 424 -0.89 28.82 -13.72
C GLN A 424 -0.16 30.12 -13.37
N ARG A 425 1.14 30.03 -13.07
CA ARG A 425 1.95 31.18 -12.66
C ARG A 425 2.86 31.64 -13.79
N GLN A 426 2.78 32.92 -14.11
CA GLN A 426 3.67 33.54 -15.09
C GLN A 426 4.87 34.21 -14.38
N ARG A 427 5.91 34.53 -15.16
CA ARG A 427 7.15 35.17 -14.72
C ARG A 427 8.08 34.33 -13.84
N PHE A 428 7.88 33.01 -13.76
CA PHE A 428 8.79 32.11 -13.02
C PHE A 428 10.26 32.28 -13.42
N GLY A 429 10.56 32.43 -14.71
CA GLY A 429 11.93 32.65 -15.20
C GLY A 429 12.58 33.95 -14.69
N PHE A 430 11.79 34.98 -14.36
CA PHE A 430 12.31 36.20 -13.72
C PHE A 430 12.58 35.95 -12.23
N THR A 431 11.65 35.29 -11.53
CA THR A 431 11.83 34.92 -10.12
C THR A 431 13.07 34.06 -9.91
N SER A 432 13.29 33.07 -10.78
CA SER A 432 14.43 32.15 -10.66
C SER A 432 15.78 32.86 -10.83
N GLN A 433 15.87 33.87 -11.70
CA GLN A 433 17.08 34.68 -11.85
C GLN A 433 17.45 35.39 -10.55
N PHE A 434 16.51 36.11 -9.93
CA PHE A 434 16.79 36.86 -8.70
C PHE A 434 17.13 35.97 -7.51
N GLN A 435 16.52 34.79 -7.42
CA GLN A 435 16.82 33.84 -6.37
C GLN A 435 18.18 33.17 -6.57
N ARG A 436 18.56 32.83 -7.80
CA ARG A 436 19.92 32.36 -8.10
C ARG A 436 20.96 33.42 -7.79
N LEU A 437 20.68 34.69 -8.11
CA LEU A 437 21.52 35.82 -7.71
C LEU A 437 21.67 35.92 -6.19
N LEU A 438 20.58 35.78 -5.44
CA LEU A 438 20.64 35.79 -3.97
C LEU A 438 21.53 34.66 -3.44
N ILE A 439 21.35 33.44 -3.93
CA ILE A 439 22.13 32.28 -3.49
C ILE A 439 23.62 32.46 -3.83
N LEU A 440 23.94 33.11 -4.96
CA LEU A 440 25.33 33.41 -5.33
C LEU A 440 26.01 34.41 -4.39
N ILE A 441 25.28 35.43 -3.91
CA ILE A 441 25.82 36.55 -3.12
C ILE A 441 26.05 36.16 -1.64
N ILE A 442 25.38 35.11 -1.16
CA ILE A 442 25.57 34.60 0.20
C ILE A 442 26.90 33.86 0.28
N ASN A 443 27.83 34.37 1.10
CA ASN A 443 29.13 33.76 1.38
C ASN A 443 29.11 33.00 2.70
#